data_AF-A0AAD0Q3R7-F1
#
_entry.id   AF-A0AAD0Q3R7-F1
#
_cell.length_a   1.000
_cell.length_b   1.000
_cell.length_c   1.000
_cell.angle_alpha   90.00
_cell.angle_beta   90.00
_cell.angle_gamma   90.00
#
_symmetry.space_group_name_H-M   'P 1'
#
loop_
_entity.id
_entity.type
_entity.pdbx_description
1 polymer ?
#
loop_
_entity_poly.entity_id
_entity_poly.type
_entity_poly.pdbx_seq_one_letter_code
_entity_poly.pdbx_strand_id
1 'polypeptide(L)'
;MMERTQLVADGRAADQLTAWLMSLVRNREYGKLAELRRTRPTGSHIRAGWFAPEGQHEVYEKVAFLFGVYHQGAAVPLRGKGSLGEAARRIGDGSGRGPDNPGAQRLLSRVVASRRLPWRHLQHTVTRLRSCEQPPPSWSRLTVDLTRWHDRKARIPYLWTVDFHEPSMRGRGTKAGRTTVPAGDGTNEQSTRKDAST
;
A
#
# COMPACT_ATOMS: atom_id res chain seq x y z
N MET A 1 -13.46 -7.47 28.84
CA MET A 1 -14.58 -7.54 27.88
C MET A 1 -14.75 -6.25 27.06
N MET A 2 -14.51 -5.06 27.63
CA MET A 2 -14.70 -3.76 26.94
C MET A 2 -13.74 -3.50 25.76
N GLU A 3 -12.48 -3.92 25.87
CA GLU A 3 -11.43 -3.66 24.84
C GLU A 3 -11.79 -4.27 23.47
N ARG A 4 -12.46 -5.43 23.44
CA ARG A 4 -12.86 -6.09 22.19
C ARG A 4 -14.00 -5.36 21.49
N THR A 5 -14.94 -4.81 22.24
CA THR A 5 -16.08 -4.03 21.72
C THR A 5 -15.59 -2.73 21.09
N GLN A 6 -14.62 -2.08 21.74
CA GLN A 6 -14.02 -0.84 21.22
C GLN A 6 -13.27 -1.08 19.90
N LEU A 7 -12.51 -2.17 19.78
CA LEU A 7 -11.84 -2.52 18.51
C LEU A 7 -12.80 -2.73 17.35
N VAL A 8 -13.95 -3.36 17.61
CA VAL A 8 -14.98 -3.58 16.59
C VAL A 8 -15.65 -2.25 16.21
N ALA A 9 -15.89 -1.36 17.17
CA ALA A 9 -16.44 -0.04 16.92
C ALA A 9 -15.48 0.83 16.09
N ASP A 10 -14.20 0.87 16.47
CA ASP A 10 -13.15 1.60 15.75
C ASP A 10 -13.02 1.10 14.31
N GLY A 11 -13.07 -0.22 14.09
CA GLY A 11 -13.04 -0.81 12.76
C GLY A 11 -14.23 -0.40 11.89
N ARG A 12 -15.45 -0.39 12.46
CA ARG A 12 -16.67 0.05 11.74
C ARG A 12 -16.62 1.53 11.38
N ALA A 13 -16.19 2.38 12.31
CA ALA A 13 -16.03 3.82 12.08
C ALA A 13 -15.00 4.09 10.96
N ALA A 14 -13.86 3.40 10.99
CA ALA A 14 -12.84 3.51 9.95
C ALA A 14 -13.33 3.04 8.57
N ASP A 15 -14.17 1.99 8.53
CA ASP A 15 -14.80 1.52 7.29
C ASP A 15 -15.85 2.51 6.75
N GLN A 16 -16.61 3.15 7.63
CA GLN A 16 -17.57 4.21 7.23
C GLN A 16 -16.85 5.42 6.64
N LEU A 17 -15.77 5.88 7.29
CA LEU A 17 -14.88 6.92 6.75
C LEU A 17 -14.40 6.53 5.35
N THR A 18 -13.84 5.32 5.21
CA THR A 18 -13.32 4.84 3.93
C THR A 18 -14.40 4.76 2.87
N ALA A 19 -15.59 4.26 3.19
CA ALA A 19 -16.71 4.19 2.26
C ALA A 19 -17.13 5.58 1.74
N TRP A 20 -17.18 6.58 2.63
CA TRP A 20 -17.45 7.96 2.29
C TRP A 20 -16.34 8.59 1.42
N LEU A 21 -15.07 8.41 1.78
CA LEU A 21 -13.94 8.90 0.96
C LEU A 21 -13.96 8.30 -0.45
N MET A 22 -14.25 7.00 -0.56
CA MET A 22 -14.40 6.32 -1.84
C MET A 22 -15.57 6.86 -2.66
N SER A 23 -16.68 7.26 -2.01
CA SER A 23 -17.81 7.88 -2.73
C SER A 23 -17.44 9.24 -3.31
N LEU A 24 -16.56 10.02 -2.66
CA LEU A 24 -16.11 11.31 -3.21
C LEU A 24 -15.43 11.15 -4.58
N VAL A 25 -14.58 10.13 -4.73
CA VAL A 25 -13.90 9.85 -6.00
C VAL A 25 -14.89 9.28 -7.02
N ARG A 26 -15.75 8.32 -6.64
CA ARG A 26 -16.77 7.75 -7.55
C ARG A 26 -17.72 8.81 -8.10
N ASN A 27 -18.18 9.71 -7.24
CA ASN A 27 -19.12 10.78 -7.59
C ASN A 27 -18.42 11.99 -8.22
N ARG A 28 -17.10 11.93 -8.42
CA ARG A 28 -16.28 13.02 -9.01
C ARG A 28 -16.42 14.33 -8.24
N GLU A 29 -16.50 14.26 -6.91
CA GLU A 29 -16.57 15.42 -6.01
C GLU A 29 -15.18 16.08 -5.85
N TYR A 30 -14.60 16.53 -6.97
CA TYR A 30 -13.23 17.04 -7.04
C TYR A 30 -13.00 18.25 -6.15
N GLY A 31 -14.02 19.07 -5.90
CA GLY A 31 -13.96 20.18 -4.95
C GLY A 31 -13.64 19.71 -3.53
N LYS A 32 -14.35 18.68 -3.04
CA LYS A 32 -14.11 18.11 -1.70
C LYS A 32 -12.77 17.38 -1.64
N LEU A 33 -12.38 16.67 -2.70
CA LEU A 33 -11.03 16.07 -2.78
C LEU A 33 -9.92 17.12 -2.80
N ALA A 34 -10.13 18.28 -3.43
CA ALA A 34 -9.20 19.40 -3.39
C ALA A 34 -9.12 20.04 -2.00
N GLU A 35 -10.26 20.18 -1.32
CA GLU A 35 -10.30 20.63 0.07
C GLU A 35 -9.51 19.72 1.01
N LEU A 36 -9.69 18.40 0.90
CA LEU A 36 -8.96 17.42 1.73
C LEU A 36 -7.43 17.48 1.56
N ARG A 37 -6.92 18.04 0.45
CA ARG A 37 -5.47 18.19 0.24
C ARG A 37 -4.88 19.45 0.89
N ARG A 38 -5.72 20.32 1.44
CA ARG A 38 -5.24 21.55 2.09
C ARG A 38 -4.66 21.22 3.46
N THR A 39 -3.60 21.93 3.83
CA THR A 39 -2.93 21.74 5.13
C THR A 39 -3.74 22.29 6.30
N ARG A 40 -4.62 23.25 6.04
CA ARG A 40 -5.57 23.80 7.01
C ARG A 40 -6.87 22.99 7.01
N PRO A 41 -7.48 22.73 8.18
CA PRO A 41 -8.79 22.09 8.25
C PRO A 41 -9.83 22.83 7.39
N THR A 42 -10.65 22.07 6.68
CA THR A 42 -11.78 22.54 5.87
C THR A 42 -13.05 21.81 6.29
N GLY A 43 -14.21 22.19 5.74
CA GLY A 43 -15.45 21.47 5.98
C GLY A 43 -15.35 19.97 5.66
N SER A 44 -14.63 19.59 4.60
CA SER A 44 -14.37 18.19 4.27
C SER A 44 -13.52 17.46 5.33
N HIS A 45 -12.56 18.13 5.96
CA HIS A 45 -11.80 17.56 7.08
C HIS A 45 -12.71 17.36 8.29
N ILE A 46 -13.44 18.40 8.69
CA ILE A 46 -14.34 18.35 9.85
C ILE A 46 -15.36 17.20 9.68
N ARG A 47 -15.92 17.03 8.48
CA ARG A 47 -16.81 15.91 8.17
C ARG A 47 -16.14 14.55 8.31
N ALA A 48 -14.87 14.41 7.93
CA ALA A 48 -14.10 13.19 8.15
C ALA A 48 -13.93 12.90 9.65
N GLY A 49 -13.62 13.93 10.44
CA GLY A 49 -13.47 13.84 11.90
C GLY A 49 -14.73 13.31 12.61
N TRP A 50 -15.92 13.65 12.12
CA TRP A 50 -17.20 13.18 12.69
C TRP A 50 -17.49 11.68 12.54
N PHE A 51 -16.73 10.96 11.72
CA PHE A 51 -16.80 9.48 11.72
C PHE A 51 -16.06 8.87 12.92
N ALA A 52 -15.19 9.64 13.58
CA ALA A 52 -14.34 9.13 14.62
C ALA A 52 -15.09 8.91 15.94
N PRO A 53 -14.71 7.90 16.72
CA PRO A 53 -15.02 7.85 18.15
C PRO A 53 -14.44 9.08 18.88
N GLU A 54 -14.97 9.34 20.07
CA GLU A 54 -14.55 10.46 20.91
C GLU A 54 -13.02 10.47 21.13
N GLY A 55 -12.41 11.66 20.96
CA GLY A 55 -10.96 11.85 21.11
C GLY A 55 -10.10 11.39 19.93
N GLN A 56 -10.69 10.82 18.86
CA GLN A 56 -9.93 10.32 17.69
C GLN A 56 -10.10 11.17 16.42
N HIS A 57 -10.76 12.32 16.51
CA HIS A 57 -11.10 13.19 15.37
C HIS A 57 -9.88 13.52 14.50
N GLU A 58 -8.75 13.92 15.11
CA GLU A 58 -7.53 14.30 14.37
C GLU A 58 -7.04 13.17 13.46
N VAL A 59 -7.08 11.91 13.92
CA VAL A 59 -6.61 10.77 13.12
C VAL A 59 -7.44 10.62 11.86
N TYR A 60 -8.76 10.70 11.98
CA TYR A 60 -9.68 10.55 10.86
C TYR A 60 -9.54 11.71 9.86
N GLU A 61 -9.38 12.94 10.35
CA GLU A 61 -9.07 14.12 9.52
C GLU A 61 -7.76 13.95 8.74
N LYS A 62 -6.70 13.50 9.40
CA LYS A 62 -5.38 13.33 8.79
C LYS A 62 -5.35 12.14 7.82
N VAL A 63 -6.09 11.07 8.08
CA VAL A 63 -6.25 9.98 7.10
C VAL A 63 -7.01 10.47 5.86
N ALA A 64 -8.07 11.27 6.03
CA ALA A 64 -8.77 11.88 4.90
C ALA A 64 -7.87 12.80 4.07
N PHE A 65 -6.97 13.54 4.73
CA PHE A 65 -5.92 14.31 4.05
C PHE A 65 -4.99 13.41 3.21
N LEU A 66 -4.48 12.31 3.79
CA LEU A 66 -3.62 11.36 3.07
C LEU A 66 -4.35 10.71 1.89
N PHE A 67 -5.63 10.37 2.05
CA PHE A 67 -6.48 9.86 0.99
C PHE A 67 -6.59 10.87 -0.16
N GLY A 68 -6.84 12.13 0.15
CA GLY A 68 -6.90 13.22 -0.83
C GLY A 68 -5.59 13.39 -1.59
N VAL A 69 -4.45 13.33 -0.89
CA VAL A 69 -3.11 13.39 -1.52
C VAL A 69 -2.89 12.23 -2.48
N TYR A 70 -3.26 11.00 -2.09
CA TYR A 70 -3.10 9.82 -2.95
C TYR A 70 -4.00 9.88 -4.20
N HIS A 71 -5.27 10.26 -4.03
CA HIS A 71 -6.26 10.29 -5.11
C HIS A 71 -6.27 11.60 -5.91
N GLN A 72 -5.24 12.45 -5.77
CA GLN A 72 -5.12 13.65 -6.59
C GLN A 72 -5.15 13.29 -8.08
N GLY A 73 -6.18 13.75 -8.79
CA GLY A 73 -6.36 13.48 -10.23
C GLY A 73 -6.69 12.01 -10.56
N ALA A 74 -7.00 11.17 -9.57
CA ALA A 74 -7.37 9.79 -9.81
C ALA A 74 -8.84 9.68 -10.28
N ALA A 75 -9.08 8.91 -11.34
CA ALA A 75 -10.43 8.64 -11.84
C ALA A 75 -11.09 7.41 -11.17
N VAL A 76 -10.27 6.49 -10.64
CA VAL A 76 -10.73 5.24 -10.02
C VAL A 76 -10.36 5.26 -8.54
N PRO A 77 -11.32 4.99 -7.64
CA PRO A 77 -11.04 4.93 -6.22
C PRO A 77 -10.31 3.64 -5.85
N LEU A 78 -9.27 3.73 -5.02
CA LEU A 78 -8.54 2.57 -4.49
C LEU A 78 -8.73 2.49 -2.98
N ARG A 79 -9.40 1.41 -2.53
CA ARG A 79 -9.57 1.11 -1.09
C ARG A 79 -8.24 0.78 -0.41
N GLY A 80 -7.27 0.34 -1.20
CA GLY A 80 -5.98 -0.14 -0.74
C GLY A 80 -6.04 -1.53 -0.10
N LYS A 81 -4.86 -2.07 0.21
CA LYS A 81 -4.72 -3.37 0.86
C LYS A 81 -3.49 -3.41 1.75
N GLY A 82 -3.57 -4.23 2.80
CA GLY A 82 -2.48 -4.44 3.73
C GLY A 82 -2.26 -3.30 4.70
N SER A 83 -1.26 -3.46 5.55
CA SER A 83 -0.74 -2.39 6.41
C SER A 83 0.10 -1.39 5.61
N LEU A 84 0.54 -0.30 6.26
CA LEU A 84 1.52 0.60 5.65
C LEU A 84 2.85 -0.11 5.36
N GLY A 85 3.29 -1.04 6.22
CA GLY A 85 4.50 -1.83 6.01
C GLY A 85 4.42 -2.66 4.73
N GLU A 86 3.32 -3.41 4.57
CA GLU A 86 3.06 -4.22 3.39
C GLU A 86 2.96 -3.35 2.12
N ALA A 87 2.35 -2.16 2.23
CA ALA A 87 2.29 -1.21 1.13
C ALA A 87 3.67 -0.66 0.78
N ALA A 88 4.45 -0.24 1.76
CA ALA A 88 5.81 0.27 1.58
C ALA A 88 6.75 -0.77 0.96
N ARG A 89 6.53 -2.07 1.21
CA ARG A 89 7.27 -3.17 0.56
C ARG A 89 7.16 -3.13 -0.97
N ARG A 90 6.07 -2.57 -1.50
CA ARG A 90 5.86 -2.43 -2.96
C ARG A 90 6.62 -1.26 -3.57
N ILE A 91 7.12 -0.32 -2.76
CA ILE A 91 7.88 0.84 -3.25
C ILE A 91 9.22 0.37 -3.84
N GLY A 92 9.51 0.84 -5.03
CA GLY A 92 10.71 0.53 -5.79
C GLY A 92 10.38 0.30 -7.27
N ASP A 93 11.38 -0.11 -8.03
CA ASP A 93 11.28 -0.36 -9.47
C ASP A 93 11.87 -1.75 -9.80
N GLY A 94 12.20 -1.99 -11.07
CA GLY A 94 12.79 -3.26 -11.52
C GLY A 94 14.16 -3.59 -10.91
N SER A 95 14.87 -2.60 -10.32
CA SER A 95 16.19 -2.79 -9.71
C SER A 95 16.14 -3.22 -8.24
N GLY A 96 14.98 -3.08 -7.58
CA GLY A 96 14.80 -3.45 -6.18
C GLY A 96 13.55 -2.84 -5.57
N ARG A 97 12.90 -3.58 -4.66
CA ARG A 97 11.67 -3.17 -3.98
C ARG A 97 11.74 -3.45 -2.49
N GLY A 98 10.97 -2.68 -1.73
CA GLY A 98 10.80 -2.92 -0.29
C GLY A 98 12.15 -2.90 0.44
N PRO A 99 12.48 -3.95 1.23
CA PRO A 99 13.75 -4.03 1.95
C PRO A 99 15.00 -3.90 1.06
N ASP A 100 14.92 -4.33 -0.21
CA ASP A 100 16.04 -4.26 -1.15
C ASP A 100 16.19 -2.85 -1.77
N ASN A 101 15.24 -1.95 -1.52
CA ASN A 101 15.28 -0.56 -1.96
C ASN A 101 15.64 0.38 -0.78
N PRO A 102 16.83 1.00 -0.76
CA PRO A 102 17.23 1.88 0.33
C PRO A 102 16.30 3.09 0.54
N GLY A 103 15.64 3.55 -0.52
CA GLY A 103 14.65 4.62 -0.45
C GLY A 103 13.39 4.19 0.31
N ALA A 104 12.85 3.02 -0.03
CA ALA A 104 11.69 2.44 0.66
C ALA A 104 12.00 2.15 2.13
N GLN A 105 13.17 1.56 2.41
CA GLN A 105 13.62 1.30 3.78
C GLN A 105 13.72 2.60 4.60
N ARG A 106 14.34 3.66 4.06
CA ARG A 106 14.43 4.96 4.75
C ARG A 106 13.06 5.58 5.02
N LEU A 107 12.09 5.45 4.11
CA LEU A 107 10.74 5.97 4.31
C LEU A 107 10.08 5.28 5.50
N LEU A 108 10.09 3.94 5.52
CA LEU A 108 9.46 3.19 6.60
C LEU A 108 10.19 3.38 7.92
N SER A 109 11.53 3.33 7.95
CA SER A 109 12.31 3.52 9.18
C SER A 109 11.98 4.84 9.88
N ARG A 110 11.76 5.92 9.14
CA ARG A 110 11.37 7.23 9.72
C ARG A 110 9.94 7.23 10.29
N VAL A 111 9.05 6.43 9.72
CA VAL A 111 7.68 6.26 10.23
C VAL A 111 7.72 5.48 11.54
N VAL A 112 8.35 4.30 11.55
CA VAL A 112 8.30 3.39 12.71
C VAL A 112 9.18 3.84 13.87
N ALA A 113 10.20 4.66 13.64
CA ALA A 113 11.03 5.22 14.71
C ALA A 113 10.33 6.34 15.51
N SER A 114 9.17 6.82 15.06
CA SER A 114 8.51 7.97 15.69
C SER A 114 7.69 7.59 16.92
N ARG A 115 7.91 8.29 18.04
CA ARG A 115 7.09 8.15 19.25
C ARG A 115 5.73 8.86 19.15
N ARG A 116 5.63 9.89 18.31
CA ARG A 116 4.40 10.63 18.01
C ARG A 116 3.85 10.15 16.67
N LEU A 117 2.59 10.47 16.38
CA LEU A 117 2.01 10.19 15.06
C LEU A 117 2.85 10.86 13.95
N PRO A 118 3.46 10.09 13.03
CA PRO A 118 4.48 10.60 12.10
C PRO A 118 3.86 11.20 10.84
N TRP A 119 2.96 12.18 10.97
CA TRP A 119 2.14 12.70 9.87
C TRP A 119 2.93 13.06 8.59
N ARG A 120 4.04 13.78 8.74
CA ARG A 120 4.91 14.16 7.61
C ARG A 120 5.49 12.95 6.88
N HIS A 121 5.94 11.94 7.64
CA HIS A 121 6.54 10.73 7.06
C HIS A 121 5.49 9.82 6.42
N LEU A 122 4.27 9.77 6.98
CA LEU A 122 3.12 9.10 6.36
C LEU A 122 2.78 9.74 5.02
N GLN A 123 2.69 11.07 4.97
CA GLN A 123 2.45 11.81 3.74
C GLN A 123 3.52 11.50 2.69
N HIS A 124 4.80 11.57 3.06
CA HIS A 124 5.89 11.22 2.14
C HIS A 124 5.74 9.79 1.61
N THR A 125 5.43 8.81 2.48
CA THR A 125 5.26 7.41 2.09
C THR A 125 4.09 7.24 1.11
N VAL A 126 2.94 7.85 1.40
CA VAL A 126 1.75 7.83 0.53
C VAL A 126 2.00 8.49 -0.81
N THR A 127 2.67 9.65 -0.82
CA THR A 127 3.08 10.32 -2.07
C THR A 127 4.01 9.43 -2.89
N ARG A 128 4.93 8.71 -2.25
CA ARG A 128 5.85 7.79 -2.95
C ARG A 128 5.17 6.54 -3.48
N LEU A 129 4.19 5.99 -2.76
CA LEU A 129 3.33 4.92 -3.29
C LEU A 129 2.63 5.36 -4.57
N ARG A 130 2.03 6.55 -4.54
CA ARG A 130 1.38 7.14 -5.73
C ARG A 130 2.37 7.33 -6.89
N SER A 131 3.54 7.90 -6.64
CA SER A 131 4.54 8.15 -7.70
C SER A 131 5.10 6.89 -8.34
N CYS A 132 5.15 5.79 -7.58
CA CYS A 132 5.56 4.47 -8.09
C CYS A 132 4.39 3.65 -8.62
N GLU A 133 3.20 4.26 -8.77
CA GLU A 133 1.96 3.61 -9.21
C GLU A 133 1.58 2.38 -8.38
N GLN A 134 1.95 2.38 -7.11
CA GLN A 134 1.66 1.28 -6.19
C GLN A 134 0.35 1.53 -5.45
N PRO A 135 -0.46 0.48 -5.22
CA PRO A 135 -1.72 0.61 -4.51
C PRO A 135 -1.49 1.04 -3.05
N PRO A 136 -2.38 1.87 -2.47
CA PRO A 136 -2.21 2.40 -1.13
C PRO A 136 -2.36 1.29 -0.07
N PRO A 137 -1.98 1.54 1.20
CA PRO A 137 -2.42 0.70 2.30
C PRO A 137 -3.95 0.69 2.40
N SER A 138 -4.51 -0.29 3.09
CA SER A 138 -5.94 -0.24 3.43
C SER A 138 -6.21 1.01 4.28
N TRP A 139 -7.08 1.90 3.80
CA TRP A 139 -7.39 3.15 4.50
C TRP A 139 -8.04 2.89 5.87
N SER A 140 -8.98 1.95 5.95
CA SER A 140 -9.59 1.55 7.22
C SER A 140 -8.56 1.01 8.20
N ARG A 141 -7.67 0.11 7.74
CA ARG A 141 -6.62 -0.45 8.59
C ARG A 141 -5.63 0.63 9.04
N LEU A 142 -5.24 1.52 8.14
CA LEU A 142 -4.36 2.65 8.47
C LEU A 142 -4.98 3.52 9.57
N THR A 143 -6.28 3.84 9.48
CA THR A 143 -6.97 4.59 10.54
C THR A 143 -6.89 3.87 11.88
N VAL A 144 -7.25 2.58 11.93
CA VAL A 144 -7.22 1.78 13.18
C VAL A 144 -5.81 1.65 13.74
N ASP A 145 -4.81 1.45 12.88
CA ASP A 145 -3.40 1.38 13.28
C ASP A 145 -2.95 2.70 13.91
N LEU A 146 -3.40 3.85 13.37
CA LEU A 146 -3.02 5.17 13.88
C LEU A 146 -3.75 5.57 15.16
N THR A 147 -5.03 5.18 15.34
CA THR A 147 -5.74 5.43 16.62
C THR A 147 -5.08 4.66 17.78
N ARG A 148 -4.43 3.54 17.46
CA ARG A 148 -3.70 2.69 18.41
C ARG A 148 -2.20 2.92 18.41
N TRP A 149 -1.70 3.99 17.80
CA TRP A 149 -0.25 4.23 17.67
C TRP A 149 0.48 4.27 19.02
N HIS A 150 -0.19 4.81 20.05
CA HIS A 150 0.36 4.92 21.40
C HIS A 150 0.07 3.70 22.30
N ASP A 151 -0.74 2.75 21.82
CA ASP A 151 -1.00 1.49 22.52
C ASP A 151 0.21 0.56 22.37
N ARG A 152 0.97 0.40 23.46
CA ARG A 152 2.14 -0.48 23.49
C ARG A 152 1.80 -1.95 23.23
N LYS A 153 0.57 -2.39 23.52
CA LYS A 153 0.12 -3.76 23.26
C LYS A 153 -0.17 -3.98 21.77
N ALA A 154 -0.64 -2.94 21.07
CA ALA A 154 -0.89 -2.99 19.64
C ALA A 154 0.40 -3.17 18.82
N ARG A 155 1.53 -2.64 19.31
CA ARG A 155 2.87 -2.77 18.70
C ARG A 155 2.89 -2.40 17.20
N ILE A 156 2.10 -1.41 16.80
CA ILE A 156 1.89 -1.03 15.39
C ILE A 156 3.22 -0.78 14.64
N PRO A 157 4.19 -0.01 15.17
CA PRO A 157 5.47 0.18 14.48
C PRO A 157 6.20 -1.13 14.18
N TYR A 158 6.20 -2.05 15.14
CA TYR A 158 6.81 -3.37 14.99
C TYR A 158 6.08 -4.20 13.93
N LEU A 159 4.74 -4.25 13.96
CA LEU A 159 3.96 -4.99 12.97
C LEU A 159 4.18 -4.46 11.55
N TRP A 160 4.27 -3.14 11.38
CA TRP A 160 4.59 -2.56 10.07
C TRP A 160 6.02 -2.91 9.61
N THR A 161 6.99 -2.98 10.53
CA THR A 161 8.34 -3.48 10.19
C THR A 161 8.30 -4.94 9.76
N VAL A 162 7.56 -5.80 10.47
CA VAL A 162 7.41 -7.22 10.11
C VAL A 162 6.77 -7.35 8.72
N ASP A 163 5.65 -6.67 8.47
CA ASP A 163 4.94 -6.72 7.18
C ASP A 163 5.80 -6.21 6.01
N PHE A 164 6.74 -5.29 6.28
CA PHE A 164 7.68 -4.79 5.28
C PHE A 164 8.78 -5.78 4.93
N HIS A 165 9.29 -6.52 5.93
CA HIS A 165 10.33 -7.52 5.77
C HIS A 165 9.81 -8.92 5.46
N GLU A 166 8.49 -9.12 5.47
CA GLU A 166 7.89 -10.40 5.12
C GLU A 166 8.36 -10.81 3.72
N PRO A 167 8.95 -12.02 3.56
CA PRO A 167 9.39 -12.51 2.27
C PRO A 167 8.22 -12.56 1.30
N SER A 168 8.43 -12.06 0.09
CA SER A 168 7.53 -12.33 -1.04
C SER A 168 7.45 -13.86 -1.16
N MET A 169 6.35 -14.49 -0.75
CA MET A 169 6.16 -15.91 -1.06
C MET A 169 6.18 -16.02 -2.57
N ARG A 170 7.34 -16.47 -3.10
CA ARG A 170 7.50 -16.79 -4.52
C ARG A 170 6.37 -17.74 -4.84
N GLY A 171 5.66 -17.44 -5.93
CA GLY A 171 4.58 -18.27 -6.42
C GLY A 171 4.97 -19.74 -6.33
N ARG A 172 4.14 -20.52 -5.64
CA ARG A 172 4.17 -21.98 -5.67
C ARG A 172 4.49 -22.40 -7.10
N GLY A 173 5.66 -23.02 -7.27
CA GLY A 173 6.22 -23.30 -8.57
C GLY A 173 5.24 -24.01 -9.48
N THR A 174 5.06 -23.47 -10.69
CA THR A 174 4.74 -24.30 -11.84
C THR A 174 5.94 -25.21 -12.07
N LYS A 175 5.89 -26.38 -11.42
CA LYS A 175 6.47 -27.60 -11.99
C LYS A 175 5.84 -27.78 -13.37
N ALA A 176 6.58 -27.42 -14.41
CA ALA A 176 6.46 -28.04 -15.71
C ALA A 176 7.85 -28.51 -16.14
N GLY A 177 8.42 -29.38 -15.31
CA GLY A 177 9.26 -30.45 -15.85
C GLY A 177 8.35 -31.35 -16.66
N ARG A 178 8.23 -31.06 -17.96
CA ARG A 178 7.84 -32.06 -18.95
C ARG A 178 8.98 -32.12 -19.95
N THR A 179 9.96 -32.93 -19.59
CA THR A 179 10.81 -33.66 -20.53
C THR A 179 9.90 -34.34 -21.56
N THR A 180 9.96 -33.88 -22.80
CA THR A 180 9.61 -34.69 -23.97
C THR A 180 10.89 -34.85 -24.77
N VAL A 181 11.54 -35.99 -24.56
CA VAL A 181 12.43 -36.60 -25.54
C VAL A 181 11.52 -37.21 -26.61
N PRO A 182 11.76 -36.97 -27.91
CA PRO A 182 11.55 -37.98 -28.92
C PRO A 182 12.89 -38.60 -29.26
N ALA A 183 13.02 -39.89 -28.94
CA ALA A 183 13.94 -40.79 -29.62
C ALA A 183 13.39 -41.11 -31.01
N GLY A 184 14.30 -41.37 -31.95
CA GLY A 184 14.04 -41.64 -33.37
C GLY A 184 15.02 -40.83 -34.20
N ASP A 185 16.31 -41.19 -34.22
CA ASP A 185 16.88 -42.26 -35.03
C ASP A 185 16.57 -42.06 -36.53
N GLY A 186 17.63 -41.79 -37.28
CA GLY A 186 17.57 -41.20 -38.61
C GLY A 186 18.95 -40.84 -39.10
N THR A 187 19.80 -41.86 -39.17
CA THR A 187 21.07 -41.96 -39.87
C THR A 187 21.04 -41.21 -41.20
N ASN A 188 21.98 -40.29 -41.43
CA ASN A 188 22.75 -40.35 -42.68
C ASN A 188 24.07 -39.61 -42.57
N GLU A 189 25.12 -40.41 -42.71
CA GLU A 189 26.48 -39.99 -43.02
C GLU A 189 26.57 -39.42 -44.44
N GLN A 190 27.62 -38.62 -44.60
CA GLN A 190 28.49 -38.52 -45.77
C GLN A 190 28.17 -37.57 -46.94
N SER A 191 29.25 -36.81 -47.21
CA SER A 191 29.76 -36.38 -48.52
C SER A 191 29.11 -35.15 -49.17
N THR A 192 29.81 -34.23 -49.81
CA THR A 192 31.23 -33.93 -50.08
C THR A 192 31.23 -32.61 -50.85
N ARG A 193 32.33 -31.84 -50.81
CA ARG A 193 32.86 -30.93 -51.86
C ARG A 193 31.97 -29.75 -52.32
N LYS A 194 32.38 -28.48 -52.24
CA LYS A 194 33.51 -27.77 -52.88
C LYS A 194 33.26 -27.42 -54.37
N ASP A 195 33.31 -26.12 -54.64
CA ASP A 195 33.61 -25.36 -55.87
C ASP A 195 32.55 -25.12 -57.00
N ALA A 196 32.51 -23.82 -57.37
CA ALA A 196 32.47 -23.22 -58.72
C ALA A 196 31.15 -22.82 -59.42
N SER A 197 31.04 -21.50 -59.60
CA SER A 197 30.67 -20.71 -60.80
C SER A 197 29.50 -21.10 -61.70
N THR A 198 28.60 -20.15 -61.95
CA THR A 198 28.58 -19.34 -63.18
C THR A 198 27.95 -17.97 -62.89
#